data_AF-A0A933AYN8-F1
#
_entry.id   AF-A0A933AYN8-F1
#
_cell.length_a   1.000
_cell.length_b   1.000
_cell.length_c   1.000
_cell.angle_alpha   90.00
_cell.angle_beta   90.00
_cell.angle_gamma   90.00
#
_symmetry.space_group_name_H-M   'P 1'
#
loop_
_entity.id
_entity.type
_entity.pdbx_description
1 polymer ?
#
loop_
_entity_poly.entity_id
_entity_poly.type
_entity_poly.pdbx_seq_one_letter_code
_entity_poly.pdbx_strand_id
1 'polypeptide(L)' 'AVYLSDRVIVFTARPGRVKESIKIEIPRPRKLEVKRTPEFLSYVDQIWRMIEEEVKAAIMIGMKADSSEKRVSVAED' A
#
# COMPACT_ATOMS: atom_id res chain seq x y z
N ALA A 1 11.93 1.15 4.64
CA ALA A 1 11.14 2.37 4.94
C ALA A 1 11.16 2.73 6.43
N VAL A 2 10.58 1.92 7.32
CA VAL A 2 10.38 2.24 8.76
C VAL A 2 11.66 2.66 9.49
N TYR A 3 12.74 1.88 9.39
CA TYR A 3 13.98 2.12 10.15
C TYR A 3 14.63 3.48 9.90
N LEU A 4 14.54 4.01 8.68
CA LEU A 4 15.20 5.25 8.29
C LEU A 4 14.29 6.47 8.42
N SER A 5 12.97 6.28 8.28
CA SER A 5 12.02 7.38 8.10
C SER A 5 11.41 7.83 9.43
N ASP A 6 11.06 9.11 9.53
CA ASP A 6 10.19 9.62 10.60
C ASP A 6 8.72 9.56 10.21
N ARG A 7 8.43 9.51 8.90
CA ARG A 7 7.09 9.33 8.33
C ARG A 7 7.13 8.42 7.11
N VAL A 8 6.12 7.57 6.96
CA VAL A 8 5.90 6.74 5.76
C VAL A 8 4.57 7.10 5.15
N ILE A 9 4.55 7.43 3.85
CA ILE A 9 3.33 7.73 3.11
C ILE A 9 2.96 6.54 2.25
N VAL A 10 1.73 6.09 2.37
CA VAL A 10 1.15 5.08 1.48
C VAL A 10 0.20 5.77 0.51
N PHE A 11 0.31 5.42 -0.77
CA PHE A 11 -0.56 5.93 -1.82
C PHE A 11 -1.60 4.87 -2.21
N THR A 12 -2.76 5.31 -2.64
CA THR A 12 -3.75 4.45 -3.31
C THR A 12 -3.24 4.01 -4.68
N ALA A 13 -3.74 2.89 -5.19
CA ALA A 13 -3.32 2.37 -6.48
C ALA A 13 -3.63 3.31 -7.66
N ARG A 14 -4.91 3.50 -7.99
CA ARG A 14 -5.36 4.38 -9.09
C ARG A 14 -6.73 5.01 -8.78
N PRO A 15 -6.88 6.33 -8.93
CA PRO A 15 -5.81 7.31 -9.12
C PRO A 15 -4.88 7.38 -7.89
N GLY A 16 -3.60 7.72 -8.09
CA GLY A 16 -2.60 7.80 -7.01
C GLY A 16 -2.87 8.98 -6.07
N ARG A 17 -3.52 8.72 -4.94
CA ARG A 17 -3.79 9.69 -3.87
C ARG A 17 -3.11 9.25 -2.60
N VAL A 18 -2.85 10.18 -1.68
CA VAL A 18 -2.36 9.81 -0.35
C VAL A 18 -3.46 9.00 0.34
N LYS A 19 -3.16 7.74 0.68
CA LYS A 19 -4.03 6.87 1.48
C LYS A 19 -3.83 7.16 2.95
N GLU A 20 -2.58 7.14 3.38
CA GLU A 20 -2.23 7.25 4.80
C GLU A 20 -0.83 7.87 4.98
N SER A 21 -0.65 8.57 6.09
CA SER A 21 0.60 9.17 6.52
C SER A 21 0.97 8.69 7.92
N ILE A 22 1.81 7.66 7.99
CA ILE A 22 2.18 7.00 9.23
C ILE A 22 3.39 7.70 9.86
N LYS A 23 3.21 8.26 11.06
CA LYS A 23 4.31 8.77 11.88
C LYS A 23 4.99 7.61 12.60
N ILE A 24 6.32 7.51 12.50
CA ILE A 24 7.11 6.45 13.13
C ILE A 24 7.62 6.95 14.48
N GLU A 25 6.93 6.57 15.55
CA GLU A 25 7.24 7.01 16.92
C GLU A 25 8.35 6.18 17.59
N ILE A 26 9.40 5.89 16.81
CA ILE A 26 10.59 5.20 17.31
C ILE A 26 11.67 6.25 17.58
N PRO A 27 12.10 6.43 18.85
CA PRO A 27 13.02 7.49 19.25
C PRO A 27 14.41 7.34 18.59
N ARG A 28 15.10 8.48 18.43
CA ARG A 28 16.49 8.55 17.97
C ARG A 28 17.42 8.58 19.20
N PRO A 29 18.62 7.98 19.16
CA PRO A 29 19.22 7.22 18.06
C PRO A 29 18.67 5.79 17.95
N ARG A 30 18.32 5.36 16.72
CA ARG A 30 17.83 4.00 16.48
C ARG A 30 19.00 3.02 16.42
N LYS A 31 19.04 2.07 17.34
CA LYS A 31 19.97 0.93 17.30
C LYS A 31 19.45 -0.17 16.38
N LEU A 32 20.33 -1.04 15.90
CA LEU A 32 19.96 -2.18 15.05
C LEU A 32 18.95 -3.14 15.72
N GLU A 33 19.02 -3.27 17.05
CA GLU A 33 18.11 -4.08 17.87
C GLU A 33 16.64 -3.71 17.68
N VAL A 34 16.36 -2.43 17.40
CA VAL A 34 15.00 -1.92 17.17
C VAL A 34 14.29 -2.68 16.06
N LYS A 35 15.00 -3.18 15.04
CA LYS A 35 14.39 -3.94 13.94
C LYS A 35 13.68 -5.23 14.39
N ARG A 36 13.98 -5.71 15.60
CA ARG A 36 13.42 -6.94 16.18
C ARG A 36 12.33 -6.65 17.22
N THR A 37 12.04 -5.39 17.53
CA THR A 37 11.05 -5.06 18.54
C THR A 37 9.63 -5.18 17.99
N PRO A 38 8.63 -5.53 18.82
CA PRO A 38 7.24 -5.62 18.39
C PRO A 38 6.71 -4.33 17.77
N GLU A 39 7.14 -3.17 18.27
CA GLU A 39 6.71 -1.86 17.76
C GLU A 39 7.24 -1.61 16.35
N PHE A 40 8.47 -2.02 16.04
CA PHE A 40 9.01 -1.90 14.70
C PHE A 40 8.28 -2.82 13.72
N LEU A 41 8.04 -4.07 14.14
CA LEU A 41 7.35 -5.06 13.33
C LEU A 41 5.89 -4.65 13.06
N SER A 42 5.20 -4.07 14.05
CA SER A 42 3.82 -3.60 13.86
C SER A 42 3.71 -2.52 12.79
N TYR A 43 4.65 -1.56 12.72
CA TYR A 43 4.69 -0.59 11.63
C TYR A 43 4.93 -1.24 10.27
N VAL A 44 5.84 -2.23 10.20
CA VAL A 44 6.13 -2.96 8.97
C VAL A 44 4.88 -3.70 8.49
N ASP A 45 4.22 -4.43 9.37
CA ASP A 45 3.01 -5.19 9.07
C ASP A 45 1.86 -4.28 8.65
N GLN A 46 1.65 -3.16 9.35
CA GLN A 46 0.63 -2.17 9.00
C GLN A 46 0.85 -1.62 7.59
N ILE A 47 2.08 -1.24 7.24
CA ILE A 47 2.42 -0.71 5.91
C ILE A 47 2.19 -1.78 4.84
N TRP A 48 2.68 -2.99 5.06
CA TRP A 48 2.54 -4.09 4.10
C TRP A 48 1.09 -4.45 3.85
N ARG A 49 0.27 -4.49 4.90
CA ARG A 49 -1.17 -4.75 4.77
C ARG A 49 -1.86 -3.69 3.91
N MET A 50 -1.54 -2.41 4.11
CA MET A 50 -2.09 -1.34 3.28
C MET A 50 -1.63 -1.43 1.82
N ILE A 51 -0.37 -1.79 1.58
CA ILE A 51 0.14 -2.02 0.22
C ILE A 51 -0.59 -3.19 -0.44
N GLU A 52 -0.77 -4.30 0.27
CA GLU A 52 -1.46 -5.48 -0.25
C GLU A 52 -2.91 -5.17 -0.64
N GLU A 53 -3.63 -4.39 0.18
CA GLU A 53 -4.97 -3.91 -0.14
C GLU A 53 -4.99 -3.10 -1.45
N GLU A 54 -4.03 -2.20 -1.65
CA GLU A 54 -3.95 -1.37 -2.85
C GLU A 54 -3.59 -2.19 -4.09
N VAL A 55 -2.71 -3.18 -3.95
CA VAL A 55 -2.39 -4.12 -5.03
C VAL A 55 -3.64 -4.91 -5.45
N LYS A 56 -4.40 -5.44 -4.48
CA LYS A 56 -5.66 -6.16 -4.76
C LYS A 56 -6.69 -5.25 -5.43
N ALA A 57 -6.83 -4.02 -4.96
CA ALA A 57 -7.73 -3.04 -5.57
C ALA A 57 -7.33 -2.74 -7.03
N ALA A 58 -6.04 -2.55 -7.30
CA ALA A 58 -5.51 -2.32 -8.64
C ALA A 58 -5.86 -3.45 -9.61
N ILE A 59 -5.65 -4.70 -9.17
CA ILE A 59 -5.95 -5.90 -9.96
C ILE A 59 -7.45 -5.98 -10.26
N MET A 60 -8.31 -5.77 -9.26
CA MET A 60 -9.76 -5.80 -9.47
C MET A 60 -10.26 -4.72 -10.43
N ILE A 61 -9.69 -3.51 -10.38
CA ILE A 61 -10.03 -2.43 -11.31
C ILE A 61 -9.65 -2.84 -12.75
N GLY A 62 -8.46 -3.42 -12.94
CA GLY A 62 -8.02 -3.93 -14.25
C GLY A 62 -8.95 -5.02 -14.80
N MET A 63 -9.37 -5.97 -13.96
CA MET A 63 -10.30 -7.05 -14.36
C MET A 63 -11.68 -6.52 -14.76
N LYS A 64 -12.18 -5.47 -14.09
CA LYS A 64 -13.47 -4.83 -14.43
C LYS A 64 -13.40 -4.07 -15.75
N ALA A 65 -12.29 -3.39 -16.03
CA ALA A 65 -12.10 -2.68 -17.29
C ALA A 65 -12.10 -3.65 -18.49
N ASP A 66 -11.30 -4.72 -18.40
CA ASP A 66 -11.12 -5.73 -19.46
C ASP A 66 -12.43 -6.50 -19.78
N SER A 67 -13.27 -6.74 -18.76
CA SER A 67 -14.57 -7.41 -18.94
C SER A 67 -15.67 -6.50 -19.49
N SER A 68 -15.55 -5.17 -19.33
CA SER A 68 -16.49 -4.21 -19.93
C SER A 68 -16.22 -3.97 -21.42
N GLU A 69 -14.96 -3.96 -21.86
CA GLU A 69 -14.60 -3.81 -23.28
C GLU A 69 -15.06 -4.99 -24.13
N LYS A 70 -14.95 -6.22 -23.61
CA LYS A 70 -15.42 -7.45 -24.30
C LYS A 70 -16.93 -7.54 -24.52
N ARG A 71 -17.76 -6.79 -23.77
CA ARG A 71 -19.22 -6.80 -23.95
C ARG A 71 -19.69 -5.81 -25.01
N VAL A 72 -18.91 -4.78 -25.31
CA VAL A 72 -19.27 -3.78 -26.33
C VAL A 72 -19.01 -4.32 -27.74
N SER A 73 -17.96 -5.12 -27.93
CA SER A 73 -17.58 -5.66 -29.24
C SER A 73 -18.49 -6.79 -29.79
N VAL A 74 -19.52 -7.22 -29.05
CA VAL A 74 -20.45 -8.29 -29.48
C VAL A 74 -21.81 -7.74 -29.92
N ALA A 75 -22.04 -6.43 -29.77
CA ALA A 75 -23.31 -5.77 -30.10
C ALA A 75 -23.27 -4.96 -31.42
N GLU A 76 -22.16 -5.01 -32.17
CA GLU A 76 -21.98 -4.24 -33.41
C GLU A 76 -21.93 -5.10 -34.70
N ASP A 77 -22.12 -6.43 -34.61
CA ASP A 77 -22.23 -7.35 -35.76
C ASP A 77 -23.67 -7.82 -36.00
#